data_AF-A0A9E0CA02-F1
#
_entry.id   AF-A0A9E0CA02-F1
#
_cell.length_a   1.000
_cell.length_b   1.000
_cell.length_c   1.000
_cell.angle_alpha   90.00
_cell.angle_beta   90.00
_cell.angle_gamma   90.00
#
_symmetry.space_group_name_H-M   'P 1'
#
loop_
_entity.id
_entity.type
_entity.pdbx_description
1 polymer ?
#
loop_
_entity_poly.entity_id
_entity_poly.type
_entity_poly.pdbx_seq_one_letter_code
_entity_poly.pdbx_strand_id
1 'polypeptide(L)' 'MSDTQIDLQTMGRLANALSFIISPDNPAVVAMRAAVESGSAKDIKHARTLFLRVNATHRNAALAMLMDGD' A
#
# COMPACT_ATOMS: atom_id res chain seq x y z
N MET A 1 11.94 0.84 -19.02
CA MET A 1 12.34 0.75 -17.61
C MET A 1 11.18 0.13 -16.88
N SER A 2 11.30 -1.14 -16.54
CA SER A 2 10.28 -1.95 -15.90
C SER A 2 10.12 -1.50 -14.45
N ASP A 3 9.51 -0.34 -14.27
CA ASP A 3 9.04 0.12 -12.98
C ASP A 3 8.04 -0.95 -12.53
N THR A 4 8.36 -1.67 -11.47
CA THR A 4 7.43 -2.57 -10.80
C THR A 4 6.33 -1.69 -10.21
N GLN A 5 5.46 -1.18 -11.10
CA GLN A 5 4.32 -0.36 -10.74
C GLN A 5 3.45 -1.28 -9.91
N ILE A 6 3.41 -0.99 -8.60
CA ILE A 6 2.31 -1.48 -7.78
C ILE A 6 1.06 -0.97 -8.49
N ASP A 7 0.37 -1.87 -9.18
CA ASP A 7 -0.86 -1.53 -9.88
C ASP A 7 -1.84 -0.92 -8.88
N LEU A 8 -2.70 -0.01 -9.36
CA LEU A 8 -3.73 0.61 -8.52
C LEU A 8 -4.54 -0.45 -7.76
N GLN A 9 -4.83 -1.59 -8.38
CA GLN A 9 -5.50 -2.71 -7.74
C GLN A 9 -4.67 -3.30 -6.58
N THR A 10 -3.39 -3.58 -6.80
CA THR A 10 -2.47 -4.11 -5.78
C THR A 10 -2.31 -3.12 -4.63
N MET A 11 -2.26 -1.82 -4.91
CA MET A 11 -2.15 -0.80 -3.86
C MET A 11 -3.42 -0.70 -3.02
N GLY A 12 -4.60 -0.84 -3.62
CA GLY A 12 -5.85 -0.92 -2.86
C GLY A 12 -5.90 -2.13 -1.92
N ARG A 13 -5.43 -3.29 -2.40
CA ARG A 13 -5.33 -4.49 -1.55
C ARG A 13 -4.30 -4.31 -0.42
N LEU A 14 -3.13 -3.71 -0.71
CA LEU A 14 -2.12 -3.35 0.31
C LEU A 14 -2.68 -2.41 1.36
N ALA A 15 -3.45 -1.40 0.95
CA ALA A 15 -4.08 -0.44 1.86
C ALA A 15 -5.03 -1.15 2.83
N ASN A 16 -5.85 -2.06 2.29
CA ASN A 16 -6.80 -2.82 3.10
C ASN A 16 -6.08 -3.74 4.10
N ALA A 17 -5.06 -4.49 3.65
CA ALA A 17 -4.26 -5.34 4.53
C ALA A 17 -3.56 -4.53 5.63
N LEU A 18 -2.92 -3.40 5.28
CA LEU A 18 -2.29 -2.53 6.28
C LEU A 18 -3.29 -1.91 7.26
N SER A 19 -4.50 -1.58 6.82
CA SER A 19 -5.55 -1.04 7.69
C SER A 19 -5.96 -2.06 8.75
N PHE A 20 -5.96 -3.35 8.40
CA PHE A 20 -6.25 -4.45 9.30
C PHE A 20 -5.09 -4.75 10.26
N ILE A 21 -3.85 -4.69 9.78
CA ILE A 21 -2.65 -5.03 10.58
C ILE A 21 -2.27 -3.91 11.55
N ILE A 22 -2.33 -2.64 11.11
CA ILE A 22 -1.88 -1.49 11.89
C ILE A 22 -3.08 -0.70 12.40
N SER A 23 -3.71 0.04 11.48
CA SER A 23 -4.90 0.86 11.72
C SER A 23 -5.27 1.61 10.42
N PRO A 24 -6.56 1.90 10.20
CA PRO A 24 -7.01 2.70 9.06
C PRO A 24 -6.50 4.14 9.08
N ASP A 25 -6.26 4.71 10.26
CA ASP A 25 -5.74 6.07 10.44
C ASP A 25 -4.22 6.21 10.20
N ASN A 26 -3.52 5.12 9.87
CA ASN A 26 -2.09 5.19 9.60
C ASN A 26 -1.83 6.04 8.33
N PRO A 27 -0.86 6.97 8.34
CA PRO A 27 -0.57 7.82 7.20
C PRO A 27 -0.25 7.05 5.91
N ALA A 28 0.35 5.85 6.01
CA ALA A 28 0.60 5.00 4.84
C ALA A 28 -0.69 4.43 4.26
N VAL A 29 -1.66 4.04 5.10
CA VAL A 29 -2.96 3.51 4.67
C VAL A 29 -3.77 4.60 3.99
N VAL A 30 -3.87 5.77 4.62
CA VAL A 30 -4.59 6.92 4.05
C VAL A 30 -3.99 7.33 2.71
N ALA A 31 -2.66 7.41 2.61
CA ALA A 31 -2.00 7.76 1.35
C ALA A 31 -2.21 6.70 0.26
N MET A 32 -2.20 5.40 0.59
CA MET A 32 -2.52 4.36 -0.39
C MET A 32 -3.96 4.44 -0.88
N ARG A 33 -4.94 4.67 0.01
CA ARG A 33 -6.34 4.85 -0.39
C ARG A 33 -6.52 6.07 -1.27
N ALA A 34 -5.94 7.21 -0.88
CA ALA A 34 -5.95 8.42 -1.68
C ALA A 34 -5.30 8.23 -3.06
N ALA A 35 -4.21 7.46 -3.14
CA ALA A 35 -3.57 7.13 -4.41
C ALA A 35 -4.47 6.26 -5.30
N VAL A 36 -5.24 5.35 -4.71
CA VAL A 36 -6.21 4.50 -5.42
C VAL A 36 -7.40 5.32 -5.93
N GLU A 37 -7.92 6.22 -5.10
CA GLU A 37 -9.03 7.11 -5.46
C GLU A 37 -8.63 8.15 -6.50
N SER A 38 -7.42 8.72 -6.40
CA SER A 38 -6.96 9.76 -7.32
C SER A 38 -6.39 9.21 -8.62
N GLY A 39 -5.80 8.00 -8.62
CA GLY A 39 -5.10 7.43 -9.78
C GLY A 39 -3.85 8.21 -10.22
N SER A 40 -3.41 9.21 -9.44
CA SER A 40 -2.32 10.09 -9.81
C SER A 40 -0.95 9.48 -9.52
N ALA A 41 -0.04 9.55 -10.49
CA ALA A 41 1.34 9.07 -10.32
C ALA A 41 2.09 9.71 -9.13
N LYS A 42 1.73 10.95 -8.76
CA LYS A 42 2.28 11.65 -7.59
C LYS A 42 1.87 10.97 -6.29
N ASP A 43 0.58 10.68 -6.13
CA ASP A 43 0.04 10.04 -4.93
C ASP A 43 0.52 8.59 -4.83
N ILE A 44 0.61 7.88 -5.95
CA ILE A 44 1.18 6.53 -6.00
C ILE A 44 2.63 6.51 -5.48
N LYS A 45 3.46 7.45 -5.93
CA LYS A 45 4.84 7.58 -5.44
C LYS A 45 4.87 7.93 -3.95
N HIS A 46 4.03 8.85 -3.51
CA HIS A 46 3.96 9.27 -2.11
C HIS A 46 3.53 8.11 -1.19
N ALA A 47 2.48 7.39 -1.56
CA ALA A 47 1.97 6.23 -0.84
C ALA A 47 3.05 5.14 -0.73
N ARG A 48 3.78 4.86 -1.81
CA ARG A 48 4.90 3.92 -1.81
C ARG A 48 6.04 4.37 -0.89
N THR A 49 6.37 5.66 -0.85
CA THR A 49 7.37 6.20 0.09
C THR A 49 6.92 6.02 1.54
N LEU A 50 5.66 6.30 1.84
CA LEU A 50 5.11 6.10 3.19
C LEU A 50 5.07 4.62 3.58
N PHE A 51 4.70 3.74 2.64
CA PHE A 51 4.79 2.30 2.82
C PHE A 51 6.19 1.87 3.25
N LEU A 52 7.22 2.31 2.53
CA LEU A 52 8.63 2.00 2.84
C LEU A 52 9.12 2.60 4.17
N ARG A 53 8.35 3.47 4.82
CA ARG A 53 8.62 3.95 6.19
C ARG A 53 7.92 3.12 7.26
N VAL A 54 6.87 2.38 6.91
CA VAL A 54 6.21 1.44 7.83
C VAL A 54 7.20 0.38 8.27
N ASN A 55 7.12 -0.08 9.52
CA ASN A 55 7.94 -1.17 10.05
C ASN A 55 7.94 -2.38 9.09
N ALA A 56 9.11 -2.96 8.84
CA ALA A 56 9.29 -4.12 7.98
C ALA A 56 8.36 -5.29 8.36
N THR A 57 8.11 -5.53 9.65
CA THR A 57 7.18 -6.56 10.12
C THR A 57 5.77 -6.34 9.57
N HIS A 58 5.24 -5.13 9.66
CA HIS A 58 3.89 -4.83 9.17
C HIS A 58 3.82 -4.83 7.64
N ARG A 59 4.88 -4.36 6.95
CA ARG A 59 4.95 -4.47 5.48
C ARG A 59 4.93 -5.91 5.02
N ASN A 60 5.73 -6.77 5.63
CA ASN A 60 5.81 -8.18 5.28
C ASN A 60 4.49 -8.90 5.58
N ALA A 61 3.84 -8.59 6.70
CA ALA A 61 2.51 -9.11 6.99
C ALA A 61 1.47 -8.67 5.93
N ALA A 62 1.50 -7.40 5.51
CA ALA A 62 0.60 -6.91 4.46
C ALA A 62 0.88 -7.56 3.09
N LEU A 63 2.15 -7.81 2.77
CA LEU A 63 2.55 -8.53 1.55
C LEU A 63 2.15 -10.02 1.61
N ALA A 64 2.30 -10.67 2.77
CA ALA A 64 1.90 -12.05 2.95
C ALA A 64 0.39 -12.24 2.76
N MET A 65 -0.44 -11.31 3.25
CA MET A 65 -1.89 -11.32 2.99
C MET A 65 -2.27 -11.22 1.51
N LEU A 66 -1.38 -10.70 0.66
CA LEU A 66 -1.60 -10.66 -0.79
C LEU A 66 -1.18 -11.95 -1.48
N MET A 67 -0.19 -12.64 -0.94
CA MET A 67 0.30 -13.92 -1.46
C MET A 67 -0.59 -15.10 -1.07
N ASP A 68 -1.31 -15.00 0.04
CA ASP A 68 -2.21 -16.05 0.54
C ASP A 68 -3.56 -16.12 -0.23
N GLY A 69 -3.80 -15.18 -1.16
CA GLY A 69 -5.07 -15.02 -1.89
C GLY A 69 -5.06 -15.43 -3.37
N ASP A 70 -4.10 -16.26 -3.81
CA ASP A 70 -4.05 -16.90 -5.14
C ASP A 70 -4.30 -18.42 -5.01
#